data_AF-A0A5S9NC02-F1
#
_entry.id   AF-A0A5S9NC02-F1
#
_cell.length_a   1.000
_cell.length_b   1.000
_cell.length_c   1.000
_cell.angle_alpha   90.00
_cell.angle_beta   90.00
_cell.angle_gamma   90.00
#
_symmetry.space_group_name_H-M   'P 1'
#
loop_
_entity.id
_entity.type
_entity.pdbx_description
1 polymer ?
#
loop_
_entity_poly.entity_id
_entity_poly.type
_entity_poly.pdbx_seq_one_letter_code
_entity_poly.pdbx_strand_id
1 'polypeptide(L)'
;MRTAVSIVREVAPGAAPALVTALSRASELKAAGLTTPLRLAHFLAQIAVETQNFSQLRESGRYTAKRIVEVFGVGKHSAAIPQAEAAKLAGNEYALFERVYGVGNAKKAKTLGNVYPGDGYKFRGGGAMHTTGRRAYAAIGLEANPDLIVTAEHCLRAALAYWAENGCNHLADINDARSLTKRINGGYNAYDRRVSWFNRLWELLRADEDAPESWAAAQASPHTRLLQERLVQLGYDIKIDGRYGPKTTAAIVAFQKANGVKADGIAGDVTLAAIEARINETAPAIGSPAVPEPPSAAKPAATGLSVVAVAEGGQKLVDQAGLLKEYSSLSDWVGYGAMFLTAIGVTIVAVGVIRTYVIPALWPATAPVPA
;
A
#
# COMPACT_ATOMS: atom_id res chain seq x y z
N MET A 1 -18.50 -27.12 -0.38
CA MET A 1 -17.67 -25.94 -0.70
C MET A 1 -18.55 -24.70 -0.80
N ARG A 2 -18.23 -23.64 -0.07
CA ARG A 2 -19.04 -22.40 -0.06
C ARG A 2 -18.87 -21.62 -1.37
N THR A 3 -19.92 -20.90 -1.80
CA THR A 3 -19.88 -20.06 -3.01
C THR A 3 -19.45 -18.63 -2.67
N ALA A 4 -18.95 -17.89 -3.67
CA ALA A 4 -18.63 -16.47 -3.49
C ALA A 4 -19.82 -15.68 -2.92
N VAL A 5 -21.04 -15.99 -3.38
CA VAL A 5 -22.28 -15.36 -2.90
C VAL A 5 -22.52 -15.65 -1.43
N SER A 6 -22.44 -16.91 -0.99
CA SER A 6 -22.73 -17.26 0.41
C SER A 6 -21.69 -16.68 1.36
N ILE A 7 -20.44 -16.55 0.92
CA ILE A 7 -19.37 -15.93 1.70
C ILE A 7 -19.57 -14.43 1.81
N VAL A 8 -19.77 -13.72 0.69
CA VAL A 8 -19.94 -12.26 0.70
C VAL A 8 -21.15 -11.85 1.54
N ARG A 9 -22.27 -12.58 1.46
CA ARG A 9 -23.44 -12.33 2.31
C ARG A 9 -23.17 -12.47 3.81
N GLU A 10 -22.28 -13.38 4.20
CA GLU A 10 -21.90 -13.57 5.60
C GLU A 10 -20.95 -12.47 6.08
N VAL A 11 -19.91 -12.16 5.30
CA VAL A 11 -18.86 -11.23 5.75
C VAL A 11 -19.22 -9.75 5.54
N ALA A 12 -20.14 -9.49 4.62
CA ALA A 12 -20.58 -8.16 4.22
C ALA A 12 -22.10 -8.16 3.91
N PRO A 13 -22.96 -8.22 4.94
CA PRO A 13 -24.42 -8.22 4.75
C PRO A 13 -24.94 -6.96 4.06
N GLY A 14 -24.20 -5.84 4.13
CA GLY A 14 -24.48 -4.59 3.41
C GLY A 14 -23.91 -4.53 1.99
N ALA A 15 -23.47 -5.65 1.42
CA ALA A 15 -22.96 -5.69 0.05
C ALA A 15 -24.04 -5.26 -0.96
N ALA A 16 -23.62 -4.53 -1.99
CA ALA A 16 -24.51 -4.06 -3.05
C ALA A 16 -25.22 -5.25 -3.71
N PRO A 17 -26.56 -5.26 -3.80
CA PRO A 17 -27.30 -6.38 -4.38
C PRO A 17 -26.84 -6.71 -5.81
N ALA A 18 -26.51 -5.69 -6.61
CA ALA A 18 -25.97 -5.87 -7.95
C ALA A 18 -24.65 -6.67 -7.95
N LEU A 19 -23.73 -6.37 -7.04
CA LEU A 19 -22.46 -7.09 -6.92
C LEU A 19 -22.66 -8.53 -6.45
N VAL A 20 -23.54 -8.75 -5.47
CA VAL A 20 -23.88 -10.09 -4.99
C VAL A 20 -24.49 -10.94 -6.12
N THR A 21 -25.42 -10.38 -6.89
CA THR A 21 -25.97 -11.05 -8.08
C THR A 21 -24.89 -11.29 -9.13
N ALA A 22 -23.99 -10.34 -9.36
CA ALA A 22 -22.90 -10.51 -10.33
C ALA A 22 -21.99 -11.68 -9.97
N LEU A 23 -21.68 -11.87 -8.69
CA LEU A 23 -20.84 -12.94 -8.17
C LEU A 23 -21.49 -14.34 -8.25
N SER A 24 -22.81 -14.44 -8.50
CA SER A 24 -23.47 -15.73 -8.73
C SER A 24 -23.14 -16.34 -10.09
N ARG A 25 -22.63 -15.53 -11.03
CA ARG A 25 -22.30 -15.92 -12.41
C ARG A 25 -20.95 -16.64 -12.46
N ALA A 26 -20.93 -17.86 -11.93
CA ALA A 26 -19.71 -18.65 -11.79
C ALA A 26 -18.96 -18.89 -13.11
N SER A 27 -19.66 -18.91 -14.25
CA SER A 27 -19.04 -19.03 -15.58
C SER A 27 -18.11 -17.85 -15.90
N GLU A 28 -18.49 -16.63 -15.55
CA GLU A 28 -17.67 -15.42 -15.77
C GLU A 28 -16.43 -15.42 -14.86
N LEU A 29 -16.60 -15.81 -13.59
CA LEU A 29 -15.47 -15.97 -12.67
C LEU A 29 -14.47 -17.01 -13.18
N LYS A 30 -14.98 -18.16 -13.66
CA LYS A 30 -14.16 -19.23 -14.25
C LYS A 30 -13.46 -18.77 -15.53
N ALA A 31 -14.13 -18.00 -16.39
CA ALA A 31 -13.54 -17.44 -17.60
C ALA A 31 -12.37 -16.49 -17.30
N ALA A 32 -12.43 -15.76 -16.18
CA ALA A 32 -11.31 -14.94 -15.68
C ALA A 32 -10.19 -15.75 -14.99
N GLY A 33 -10.35 -17.08 -14.89
CA GLY A 33 -9.40 -17.98 -14.24
C GLY A 33 -9.52 -18.04 -12.71
N LEU A 34 -10.60 -17.51 -12.11
CA LEU A 34 -10.86 -17.60 -10.67
C LEU A 34 -11.38 -18.99 -10.27
N THR A 35 -10.55 -20.00 -10.50
CA THR A 35 -10.90 -21.43 -10.39
C THR A 35 -10.42 -22.10 -9.11
N THR A 36 -9.61 -21.40 -8.29
CA THR A 36 -9.12 -21.91 -7.01
C THR A 36 -9.60 -21.02 -5.85
N PRO A 37 -9.74 -21.57 -4.63
CA PRO A 37 -10.04 -20.78 -3.42
C PRO A 37 -9.08 -19.61 -3.24
N LEU A 38 -7.78 -19.83 -3.50
CA LEU A 38 -6.74 -18.84 -3.28
C LEU A 38 -6.89 -17.65 -4.25
N ARG A 39 -7.14 -17.93 -5.53
CA ARG A 39 -7.43 -16.89 -6.53
C ARG A 39 -8.70 -16.11 -6.18
N LEU A 40 -9.77 -16.80 -5.80
CA LEU A 40 -11.03 -16.17 -5.44
C LEU A 40 -10.89 -15.30 -4.18
N ALA A 41 -10.16 -15.76 -3.16
CA ALA A 41 -9.89 -14.99 -1.94
C ALA A 41 -9.15 -13.68 -2.26
N HIS A 42 -8.08 -13.76 -3.06
CA HIS A 42 -7.33 -12.58 -3.49
C HIS A 42 -8.20 -11.61 -4.30
N PHE A 43 -8.97 -12.10 -5.28
CA PHE A 43 -9.87 -11.26 -6.07
C PHE A 43 -10.92 -10.55 -5.21
N LEU A 44 -11.61 -11.30 -4.35
CA LEU A 44 -12.61 -10.74 -3.44
C LEU A 44 -12.01 -9.72 -2.47
N ALA A 45 -10.79 -9.95 -1.98
CA ALA A 45 -10.10 -9.01 -1.10
C ALA A 45 -9.77 -7.69 -1.79
N GLN A 46 -9.40 -7.73 -3.07
CA GLN A 46 -9.14 -6.51 -3.86
C GLN A 46 -10.44 -5.72 -4.04
N ILE A 47 -11.50 -6.35 -4.55
CA ILE A 47 -12.77 -5.65 -4.79
C ILE A 47 -13.43 -5.17 -3.48
N ALA A 48 -13.24 -5.87 -2.36
CA ALA A 48 -13.74 -5.43 -1.05
C ALA A 48 -13.20 -4.05 -0.69
N VAL A 49 -11.90 -3.82 -0.92
CA VAL A 49 -11.26 -2.54 -0.63
C VAL A 49 -11.68 -1.46 -1.63
N GLU A 50 -11.79 -1.79 -2.91
CA GLU A 50 -12.23 -0.83 -3.94
C GLU A 50 -13.67 -0.36 -3.70
N THR A 51 -14.55 -1.25 -3.28
CA THR A 51 -16.00 -1.00 -3.18
C THR A 51 -16.49 -0.66 -1.78
N GLN A 52 -15.59 -0.25 -0.87
CA GLN A 52 -15.93 0.02 0.53
C GLN A 52 -16.71 -1.15 1.16
N ASN A 53 -16.04 -2.29 1.31
CA ASN A 53 -16.61 -3.53 1.86
C ASN A 53 -17.81 -4.04 1.04
N PHE A 54 -17.68 -4.10 -0.29
CA PHE A 54 -18.69 -4.60 -1.23
C PHE A 54 -19.94 -3.71 -1.38
N SER A 55 -20.00 -2.55 -0.74
CA SER A 55 -21.23 -1.75 -0.62
C SER A 55 -21.40 -0.67 -1.70
N GLN A 56 -20.30 -0.14 -2.25
CA GLN A 56 -20.31 0.96 -3.21
C GLN A 56 -19.75 0.54 -4.57
N LEU A 57 -20.56 0.68 -5.62
CA LEU A 57 -20.18 0.44 -7.02
C LEU A 57 -19.99 1.73 -7.82
N ARG A 58 -20.18 2.89 -7.20
CA ARG A 58 -20.06 4.20 -7.84
C ARG A 58 -19.39 5.15 -6.88
N GLU A 59 -18.37 5.87 -7.35
CA GLU A 59 -17.80 6.92 -6.54
C GLU A 59 -18.80 8.08 -6.33
N SER A 60 -18.81 8.61 -5.13
CA SER A 60 -19.54 9.84 -4.80
C SER A 60 -18.56 11.00 -4.66
N GLY A 61 -18.99 12.14 -5.18
CA GLY A 61 -18.33 13.43 -5.07
C GLY A 61 -19.00 14.37 -4.07
N ARG A 62 -19.92 13.88 -3.22
CA ARG A 62 -20.61 14.72 -2.21
C ARG A 62 -19.69 15.01 -1.03
N TYR A 63 -18.61 15.72 -1.30
CA TYR A 63 -17.63 16.10 -0.31
C TYR A 63 -17.94 17.47 0.28
N THR A 64 -17.61 17.62 1.56
CA THR A 64 -17.50 18.94 2.18
C THR A 64 -16.29 19.66 1.59
N ALA A 65 -16.27 20.99 1.65
CA ALA A 65 -15.12 21.78 1.18
C ALA A 65 -13.80 21.31 1.82
N LYS A 66 -13.83 21.03 3.14
CA LYS A 66 -12.69 20.46 3.87
C LYS A 66 -12.21 19.16 3.24
N ARG A 67 -13.13 18.23 2.97
CA ARG A 67 -12.79 16.93 2.37
C ARG A 67 -12.23 17.07 0.95
N ILE A 68 -12.76 18.01 0.16
CA ILE A 68 -12.22 18.31 -1.18
C ILE A 68 -10.76 18.76 -1.09
N VAL A 69 -10.41 19.64 -0.14
CA VAL A 69 -9.02 20.09 0.06
C VAL A 69 -8.12 18.94 0.53
N GLU A 70 -8.60 18.09 1.44
CA GLU A 70 -7.83 16.92 1.91
C GLU A 70 -7.47 15.94 0.79
N VAL A 71 -8.42 15.69 -0.13
CA VAL A 71 -8.26 14.71 -1.21
C VAL A 71 -7.56 15.35 -2.41
N PHE A 72 -8.03 16.52 -2.86
CA PHE A 72 -7.66 17.15 -4.12
C PHE A 72 -6.83 18.44 -3.99
N GLY A 73 -6.39 18.80 -2.79
CA GLY A 73 -5.64 20.03 -2.53
C GLY A 73 -4.20 20.03 -3.05
N VAL A 74 -3.49 21.12 -2.72
CA VAL A 74 -2.11 21.37 -3.18
C VAL A 74 -1.17 20.25 -2.74
N GLY A 75 -0.32 19.78 -3.65
CA GLY A 75 0.65 18.70 -3.40
C GLY A 75 0.07 17.28 -3.46
N LYS A 76 -1.24 17.12 -3.70
CA LYS A 76 -1.88 15.80 -3.86
C LYS A 76 -2.10 15.41 -5.32
N HIS A 77 -2.45 16.39 -6.16
CA HIS A 77 -2.73 16.18 -7.58
C HIS A 77 -2.12 17.29 -8.45
N SER A 78 -1.86 16.99 -9.72
CA SER A 78 -1.26 17.94 -10.67
C SER A 78 -2.15 19.15 -11.00
N ALA A 79 -3.43 19.11 -10.64
CA ALA A 79 -4.39 20.20 -10.83
C ALA A 79 -5.16 20.43 -9.52
N ALA A 80 -4.43 20.84 -8.48
CA ALA A 80 -4.95 21.04 -7.13
C ALA A 80 -6.18 21.95 -7.08
N ILE A 81 -7.07 21.68 -6.13
CA ILE A 81 -8.25 22.49 -5.84
C ILE A 81 -7.95 23.34 -4.59
N PRO A 82 -7.76 24.67 -4.73
CA PRO A 82 -7.55 25.56 -3.59
C PRO A 82 -8.81 25.68 -2.74
N GLN A 83 -8.65 26.08 -1.47
CA GLN A 83 -9.76 26.15 -0.50
C GLN A 83 -10.93 27.03 -0.98
N ALA A 84 -10.64 28.16 -1.63
CA ALA A 84 -11.67 29.05 -2.18
C ALA A 84 -12.49 28.40 -3.30
N GLU A 85 -11.87 27.53 -4.10
CA GLU A 85 -12.58 26.75 -5.13
C GLU A 85 -13.36 25.59 -4.52
N ALA A 86 -12.76 24.90 -3.53
CA ALA A 86 -13.41 23.79 -2.82
C ALA A 86 -14.74 24.20 -2.16
N ALA A 87 -14.85 25.43 -1.64
CA ALA A 87 -16.09 25.97 -1.10
C ALA A 87 -17.23 26.02 -2.13
N LYS A 88 -16.91 26.29 -3.40
CA LYS A 88 -17.88 26.36 -4.51
C LYS A 88 -18.28 24.98 -5.03
N LEU A 89 -17.39 24.00 -4.90
CA LEU A 89 -17.60 22.62 -5.36
C LEU A 89 -18.29 21.74 -4.30
N ALA A 90 -18.29 22.14 -3.04
CA ALA A 90 -18.82 21.36 -1.94
C ALA A 90 -20.28 20.91 -2.19
N GLY A 91 -20.54 19.61 -2.07
CA GLY A 91 -21.84 19.01 -2.32
C GLY A 91 -22.27 18.92 -3.80
N ASN A 92 -21.55 19.55 -4.73
CA ASN A 92 -21.85 19.52 -6.16
C ASN A 92 -20.98 18.50 -6.90
N GLU A 93 -21.46 17.25 -6.95
CA GLU A 93 -20.72 16.13 -7.57
C GLU A 93 -20.41 16.36 -9.04
N TYR A 94 -21.37 16.92 -9.79
CA TYR A 94 -21.19 17.20 -11.21
C TYR A 94 -20.01 18.15 -11.41
N ALA A 95 -20.03 19.31 -10.75
CA ALA A 95 -18.96 20.29 -10.86
C ALA A 95 -17.60 19.73 -10.37
N LEU A 96 -17.61 18.96 -9.28
CA LEU A 96 -16.38 18.37 -8.75
C LEU A 96 -15.76 17.37 -9.74
N PHE A 97 -16.55 16.45 -10.30
CA PHE A 97 -16.01 15.46 -11.23
C PHE A 97 -15.65 16.06 -12.59
N GLU A 98 -16.38 17.07 -13.06
CA GLU A 98 -15.95 17.85 -14.22
C GLU A 98 -14.62 18.57 -13.98
N ARG A 99 -14.40 19.07 -12.76
CA ARG A 99 -13.14 19.72 -12.38
C ARG A 99 -11.98 18.75 -12.23
N VAL A 100 -12.23 17.52 -11.76
CA VAL A 100 -11.17 16.54 -11.48
C VAL A 100 -10.85 15.67 -12.70
N TYR A 101 -11.86 15.18 -13.41
CA TYR A 101 -11.73 14.22 -14.51
C TYR A 101 -12.16 14.76 -15.87
N GLY A 102 -13.00 15.80 -15.90
CA GLY A 102 -13.52 16.40 -17.12
C GLY A 102 -12.65 17.54 -17.65
N VAL A 103 -13.25 18.37 -18.51
CA VAL A 103 -12.56 19.48 -19.19
C VAL A 103 -11.94 20.52 -18.25
N GLY A 104 -12.38 20.57 -16.98
CA GLY A 104 -11.77 21.41 -15.94
C GLY A 104 -10.34 20.98 -15.54
N ASN A 105 -9.88 19.82 -16.02
CA ASN A 105 -8.51 19.34 -15.89
C ASN A 105 -8.04 18.73 -17.21
N ALA A 106 -7.69 19.57 -18.18
CA ALA A 106 -7.36 19.17 -19.55
C ALA A 106 -6.32 18.03 -19.64
N LYS A 107 -5.30 18.02 -18.78
CA LYS A 107 -4.29 16.95 -18.74
C LYS A 107 -4.92 15.60 -18.37
N LYS A 108 -5.71 15.57 -17.29
CA LYS A 108 -6.37 14.34 -16.82
C LYS A 108 -7.46 13.90 -17.80
N ALA A 109 -8.24 14.84 -18.31
CA ALA A 109 -9.27 14.62 -19.31
C ALA A 109 -8.71 13.90 -20.54
N LYS A 110 -7.58 14.38 -21.07
CA LYS A 110 -6.87 13.77 -22.20
C LYS A 110 -6.43 12.33 -21.91
N THR A 111 -5.90 12.05 -20.71
CA THR A 111 -5.51 10.69 -20.31
C THR A 111 -6.72 9.74 -20.24
N LEU A 112 -7.85 10.23 -19.72
CA LEU A 112 -9.09 9.47 -19.56
C LEU A 112 -9.93 9.35 -20.84
N GLY A 113 -9.61 10.15 -21.86
CA GLY A 113 -10.42 10.28 -23.07
C GLY A 113 -11.70 11.08 -22.86
N ASN A 114 -11.82 11.84 -21.76
CA ASN A 114 -12.97 12.69 -21.46
C ASN A 114 -12.88 13.96 -22.32
N VAL A 115 -13.39 13.90 -23.53
CA VAL A 115 -13.21 14.96 -24.55
C VAL A 115 -14.40 15.91 -24.66
N TYR A 116 -15.53 15.62 -24.00
CA TYR A 116 -16.72 16.47 -24.00
C TYR A 116 -17.05 17.01 -22.59
N PRO A 117 -17.67 18.20 -22.50
CA PRO A 117 -18.25 18.68 -21.25
C PRO A 117 -19.25 17.65 -20.67
N GLY A 118 -19.15 17.36 -19.37
CA GLY A 118 -19.98 16.36 -18.69
C GLY A 118 -19.34 14.97 -18.61
N ASP A 119 -18.24 14.71 -19.32
CA ASP A 119 -17.57 13.41 -19.31
C ASP A 119 -16.94 13.07 -17.97
N GLY A 120 -16.46 14.06 -17.22
CA GLY A 120 -15.88 13.86 -15.90
C GLY A 120 -16.88 13.22 -14.94
N TYR A 121 -18.10 13.73 -14.89
CA TYR A 121 -19.20 13.16 -14.10
C TYR A 121 -19.74 11.87 -14.71
N LYS A 122 -19.99 11.86 -16.03
CA LYS A 122 -20.61 10.74 -16.75
C LYS A 122 -19.78 9.45 -16.67
N PHE A 123 -18.44 9.56 -16.73
CA PHE A 123 -17.51 8.44 -16.69
C PHE A 123 -16.70 8.36 -15.40
N ARG A 124 -17.25 8.87 -14.30
CA ARG A 124 -16.67 8.71 -12.95
C ARG A 124 -16.58 7.23 -12.55
N GLY A 125 -15.68 6.92 -11.64
CA GLY A 125 -15.40 5.62 -11.04
C GLY A 125 -16.63 4.76 -10.82
N GLY A 126 -16.68 3.61 -11.48
CA GLY A 126 -17.79 2.66 -11.40
C GLY A 126 -17.35 1.19 -11.44
N GLY A 127 -18.24 0.31 -10.95
CA GLY A 127 -18.01 -1.13 -10.91
C GLY A 127 -17.06 -1.55 -9.79
N ALA A 128 -16.73 -2.84 -9.76
CA ALA A 128 -16.02 -3.48 -8.65
C ALA A 128 -14.54 -3.06 -8.48
N MET A 129 -13.99 -2.29 -9.42
CA MET A 129 -12.63 -1.73 -9.36
C MET A 129 -12.58 -0.24 -9.76
N HIS A 130 -13.70 0.48 -9.65
CA HIS A 130 -13.79 1.93 -9.96
C HIS A 130 -13.18 2.34 -11.31
N THR A 131 -13.65 1.69 -12.38
CA THR A 131 -13.32 2.06 -13.77
C THR A 131 -13.69 3.51 -14.02
N THR A 132 -12.75 4.31 -14.52
CA THR A 132 -12.90 5.78 -14.68
C THR A 132 -12.44 6.22 -16.07
N GLY A 133 -13.20 7.12 -16.69
CA GLY A 133 -12.87 7.78 -17.97
C GLY A 133 -13.53 7.13 -19.18
N ARG A 134 -13.96 7.95 -20.14
CA ARG A 134 -14.65 7.54 -21.38
C ARG A 134 -13.93 6.39 -22.09
N ARG A 135 -12.60 6.46 -22.21
CA ARG A 135 -11.80 5.42 -22.88
C ARG A 135 -11.97 4.05 -22.21
N ALA A 136 -11.93 4.03 -20.88
CA ALA A 136 -12.07 2.78 -20.13
C ALA A 136 -13.50 2.22 -20.23
N TYR A 137 -14.51 3.08 -20.22
CA TYR A 137 -15.90 2.66 -20.45
C TYR A 137 -16.12 2.16 -21.88
N ALA A 138 -15.52 2.79 -22.88
CA ALA A 138 -15.57 2.33 -24.27
C ALA A 138 -14.97 0.93 -24.41
N ALA A 139 -13.82 0.67 -23.77
CA ALA A 139 -13.13 -0.63 -23.82
C ALA A 139 -13.99 -1.79 -23.29
N ILE A 140 -14.98 -1.52 -22.42
CA ILE A 140 -15.90 -2.53 -21.86
C ILE A 140 -17.31 -2.45 -22.46
N GLY A 141 -17.49 -1.67 -23.54
CA GLY A 141 -18.74 -1.53 -24.28
C GLY A 141 -19.80 -0.66 -23.60
N LEU A 142 -19.40 0.27 -22.73
CA LEU A 142 -20.30 1.10 -21.91
C LEU A 142 -20.21 2.60 -22.19
N GLU A 143 -19.56 3.02 -23.27
CA GLU A 143 -19.46 4.45 -23.61
C GLU A 143 -20.82 5.11 -23.83
N ALA A 144 -21.73 4.42 -24.54
CA ALA A 144 -23.09 4.93 -24.79
C ALA A 144 -23.95 4.97 -23.51
N ASN A 145 -23.80 3.96 -22.65
CA ASN A 145 -24.63 3.76 -21.46
C ASN A 145 -23.79 3.52 -20.19
N PRO A 146 -23.02 4.52 -19.72
CA PRO A 146 -22.06 4.34 -18.63
C PRO A 146 -22.69 4.10 -17.26
N ASP A 147 -23.96 4.43 -17.08
CA ASP A 147 -24.67 4.11 -15.84
C ASP A 147 -24.90 2.61 -15.67
N LEU A 148 -24.80 1.80 -16.73
CA LEU A 148 -24.91 0.35 -16.62
C LEU A 148 -23.77 -0.27 -15.82
N ILE A 149 -22.62 0.38 -15.64
CA ILE A 149 -21.46 -0.16 -14.90
C ILE A 149 -21.78 -0.58 -13.45
N VAL A 150 -22.87 -0.09 -12.86
CA VAL A 150 -23.26 -0.46 -11.49
C VAL A 150 -24.28 -1.60 -11.44
N THR A 151 -24.75 -2.08 -12.59
CA THR A 151 -25.74 -3.17 -12.65
C THR A 151 -25.07 -4.53 -12.45
N ALA A 152 -25.86 -5.52 -12.07
CA ALA A 152 -25.37 -6.88 -11.85
C ALA A 152 -24.67 -7.45 -13.10
N GLU A 153 -25.17 -7.13 -14.28
CA GLU A 153 -24.62 -7.61 -15.55
C GLU A 153 -23.20 -7.07 -15.81
N HIS A 154 -22.92 -5.84 -15.40
CA HIS A 154 -21.74 -5.10 -15.86
C HIS A 154 -20.71 -4.79 -14.76
N CYS A 155 -21.10 -4.78 -13.50
CA CYS A 155 -20.24 -4.29 -12.41
C CYS A 155 -18.94 -5.09 -12.19
N LEU A 156 -18.87 -6.33 -12.67
CA LEU A 156 -17.66 -7.14 -12.66
C LEU A 156 -16.86 -7.10 -13.98
N ARG A 157 -17.43 -6.58 -15.08
CA ARG A 157 -16.85 -6.75 -16.43
C ARG A 157 -15.42 -6.26 -16.52
N ALA A 158 -15.18 -5.01 -16.10
CA ALA A 158 -13.83 -4.43 -16.10
C ALA A 158 -12.88 -5.12 -15.13
N ALA A 159 -13.38 -5.50 -13.95
CA ALA A 159 -12.58 -6.14 -12.91
C ALA A 159 -12.08 -7.53 -13.35
N LEU A 160 -12.95 -8.32 -13.96
CA LEU A 160 -12.63 -9.65 -14.46
C LEU A 160 -11.71 -9.59 -15.67
N ALA A 161 -11.94 -8.68 -16.62
CA ALA A 161 -11.06 -8.46 -17.77
C ALA A 161 -9.65 -8.07 -17.29
N TYR A 162 -9.55 -7.06 -16.42
CA TYR A 162 -8.28 -6.63 -15.87
C TYR A 162 -7.55 -7.79 -15.16
N TRP A 163 -8.26 -8.53 -14.31
CA TRP A 163 -7.68 -9.67 -13.59
C TRP A 163 -7.08 -10.71 -14.54
N ALA A 164 -7.85 -11.10 -15.56
CA ALA A 164 -7.45 -12.11 -16.54
C ALA A 164 -6.25 -11.67 -17.39
N GLU A 165 -6.22 -10.40 -17.82
CA GLU A 165 -5.23 -9.87 -18.76
C GLU A 165 -3.93 -9.43 -18.08
N ASN A 166 -3.96 -9.10 -16.78
CA ASN A 166 -2.83 -8.49 -16.09
C ASN A 166 -2.11 -9.47 -15.16
N GLY A 167 -2.14 -10.77 -15.43
CA GLY A 167 -1.36 -11.79 -14.72
C GLY A 167 -1.68 -11.91 -13.23
N CYS A 168 -2.90 -11.55 -12.82
CA CYS A 168 -3.30 -11.58 -11.41
C CYS A 168 -3.44 -13.02 -10.89
N ASN A 169 -3.84 -13.96 -11.74
CA ASN A 169 -3.92 -15.39 -11.41
C ASN A 169 -2.58 -15.93 -10.90
N HIS A 170 -1.48 -15.64 -11.60
CA HIS A 170 -0.15 -16.11 -11.21
C HIS A 170 0.27 -15.55 -9.84
N LEU A 171 0.05 -14.26 -9.60
CA LEU A 171 0.38 -13.64 -8.31
C LEU A 171 -0.45 -14.22 -7.16
N ALA A 172 -1.73 -14.50 -7.40
CA ALA A 172 -2.58 -15.15 -6.43
C ALA A 172 -2.14 -16.60 -6.17
N ASP A 173 -1.72 -17.34 -7.20
CA ASP A 173 -1.24 -18.73 -7.06
C ASP A 173 -0.02 -18.85 -6.17
N ILE A 174 0.88 -17.87 -6.17
CA ILE A 174 2.05 -17.81 -5.29
C ILE A 174 1.79 -17.04 -3.98
N ASN A 175 0.53 -16.67 -3.72
CA ASN A 175 0.08 -15.90 -2.56
C ASN A 175 0.77 -14.53 -2.38
N ASP A 176 1.17 -13.87 -3.47
CA ASP A 176 1.85 -12.58 -3.45
C ASP A 176 0.85 -11.41 -3.47
N ALA A 177 0.19 -11.21 -2.33
CA ALA A 177 -0.76 -10.10 -2.12
C ALA A 177 -0.13 -8.72 -2.39
N ARG A 178 1.19 -8.59 -2.17
CA ARG A 178 1.89 -7.31 -2.24
C ARG A 178 2.10 -6.89 -3.68
N SER A 179 2.64 -7.78 -4.51
CA SER A 179 2.77 -7.52 -5.94
C SER A 179 1.40 -7.38 -6.60
N LEU A 180 0.39 -8.14 -6.16
CA LEU A 180 -0.97 -7.99 -6.65
C LEU A 180 -1.55 -6.61 -6.35
N THR A 181 -1.33 -6.12 -5.13
CA THR A 181 -1.76 -4.77 -4.73
C THR A 181 -1.06 -3.69 -5.55
N LYS A 182 0.27 -3.78 -5.75
CA LYS A 182 1.02 -2.84 -6.59
C LYS A 182 0.58 -2.90 -8.05
N ARG A 183 0.27 -4.08 -8.59
CA ARG A 183 -0.25 -4.26 -9.95
C ARG A 183 -1.55 -3.49 -10.13
N ILE A 184 -2.52 -3.71 -9.24
CA ILE A 184 -3.86 -3.14 -9.32
C ILE A 184 -3.87 -1.62 -9.04
N ASN A 185 -3.11 -1.17 -8.03
CA ASN A 185 -3.21 0.21 -7.54
C ASN A 185 -2.06 1.12 -8.00
N GLY A 186 -1.04 0.57 -8.66
CA GLY A 186 0.22 1.27 -8.93
C GLY A 186 1.07 1.53 -7.67
N GLY A 187 0.65 1.02 -6.50
CA GLY A 187 1.29 1.25 -5.20
C GLY A 187 0.68 0.39 -4.09
N TYR A 188 1.02 0.68 -2.84
CA TYR A 188 0.62 -0.14 -1.67
C TYR A 188 -0.53 0.47 -0.85
N ASN A 189 -1.28 1.40 -1.42
CA ASN A 189 -2.40 2.03 -0.74
C ASN A 189 -3.43 0.98 -0.30
N ALA A 190 -3.81 1.05 0.97
CA ALA A 190 -4.73 0.10 1.63
C ALA A 190 -4.27 -1.37 1.62
N TYR A 191 -2.96 -1.64 1.46
CA TYR A 191 -2.41 -2.99 1.48
C TYR A 191 -2.84 -3.79 2.72
N ASP A 192 -2.71 -3.22 3.92
CA ASP A 192 -3.08 -3.88 5.17
C ASP A 192 -4.56 -4.30 5.18
N ARG A 193 -5.45 -3.44 4.65
CA ARG A 193 -6.88 -3.80 4.54
C ARG A 193 -7.12 -4.93 3.54
N ARG A 194 -6.36 -4.98 2.45
CA ARG A 194 -6.44 -6.07 1.46
C ARG A 194 -6.01 -7.39 2.09
N VAL A 195 -4.93 -7.38 2.89
CA VAL A 195 -4.49 -8.56 3.65
C VAL A 195 -5.52 -8.97 4.70
N SER A 196 -6.10 -8.03 5.45
CA SER A 196 -7.16 -8.34 6.42
C SER A 196 -8.38 -8.98 5.77
N TRP A 197 -8.81 -8.45 4.61
CA TRP A 197 -9.89 -9.04 3.83
C TRP A 197 -9.52 -10.43 3.31
N PHE A 198 -8.32 -10.59 2.76
CA PHE A 198 -7.83 -11.89 2.29
C PHE A 198 -7.87 -12.94 3.40
N ASN A 199 -7.30 -12.65 4.59
CA ASN A 199 -7.29 -13.59 5.70
C ASN A 199 -8.70 -14.00 6.09
N ARG A 200 -9.62 -13.04 6.24
CA ARG A 200 -11.03 -13.32 6.55
C ARG A 200 -11.71 -14.18 5.48
N LEU A 201 -11.45 -13.91 4.20
CA LEU A 201 -12.05 -14.65 3.09
C LEU A 201 -11.45 -16.05 2.93
N TRP A 202 -10.14 -16.18 3.15
CA TRP A 202 -9.42 -17.45 3.08
C TRP A 202 -9.98 -18.48 4.06
N GLU A 203 -10.24 -18.08 5.31
CA GLU A 203 -10.86 -18.94 6.32
C GLU A 203 -12.19 -19.55 5.86
N LEU A 204 -12.97 -18.82 5.06
CA LEU A 204 -14.29 -19.27 4.59
C LEU A 204 -14.24 -19.99 3.24
N LEU A 205 -13.18 -19.75 2.45
CA LEU A 205 -12.98 -20.30 1.11
C LEU A 205 -12.14 -21.58 1.12
N ARG A 206 -11.26 -21.76 2.09
CA ARG A 206 -10.53 -23.00 2.27
C ARG A 206 -11.53 -24.13 2.55
N ALA A 207 -11.33 -25.26 1.89
CA ALA A 207 -12.27 -26.38 1.96
C ALA A 207 -12.01 -27.19 3.23
N ASP A 208 -13.02 -27.34 4.10
CA ASP A 208 -12.97 -28.04 5.40
C ASP A 208 -11.81 -27.61 6.34
N GLU A 209 -11.89 -27.98 7.62
CA GLU A 209 -10.92 -27.53 8.64
C GLU A 209 -9.49 -28.03 8.38
N ASP A 210 -9.36 -29.13 7.64
CA ASP A 210 -8.08 -29.75 7.28
C ASP A 210 -7.40 -29.09 6.06
N ALA A 211 -8.01 -28.07 5.42
CA ALA A 211 -7.36 -27.40 4.31
C ALA A 211 -6.03 -26.77 4.74
N PRO A 212 -4.99 -26.86 3.89
CA PRO A 212 -3.70 -26.25 4.17
C PRO A 212 -3.83 -24.75 4.37
N GLU A 213 -2.95 -24.18 5.19
CA GLU A 213 -2.79 -22.73 5.31
C GLU A 213 -2.50 -22.07 3.94
N SER A 214 -2.84 -20.79 3.78
CA SER A 214 -2.74 -20.10 2.49
C SER A 214 -1.33 -20.15 1.87
N TRP A 215 -0.29 -20.04 2.70
CA TRP A 215 1.11 -20.16 2.26
C TRP A 215 1.49 -21.58 1.80
N ALA A 216 0.84 -22.60 2.35
CA ALA A 216 1.06 -24.00 1.97
C ALA A 216 0.22 -24.37 0.74
N ALA A 217 -0.95 -23.75 0.56
CA ALA A 217 -1.73 -23.85 -0.68
C ALA A 217 -1.04 -23.13 -1.86
N ALA A 218 -0.18 -22.15 -1.59
CA ALA A 218 0.51 -21.34 -2.60
C ALA A 218 1.57 -22.13 -3.38
N GLN A 219 1.67 -21.95 -4.69
CA GLN A 219 2.74 -22.49 -5.51
C GLN A 219 4.11 -21.88 -5.13
N ALA A 220 5.18 -22.65 -5.39
CA ALA A 220 6.53 -22.14 -5.21
C ALA A 220 6.86 -21.08 -6.28
N SER A 221 7.59 -20.05 -5.88
CA SER A 221 8.05 -18.96 -6.76
C SER A 221 9.57 -18.90 -6.82
N PRO A 222 10.17 -18.73 -8.01
CA PRO A 222 11.61 -18.48 -8.16
C PRO A 222 12.09 -17.25 -7.38
N HIS A 223 11.27 -16.19 -7.30
CA HIS A 223 11.62 -14.99 -6.55
C HIS A 223 11.73 -15.25 -5.05
N THR A 224 10.78 -16.01 -4.50
CA THR A 224 10.82 -16.43 -3.09
C THR A 224 11.98 -17.38 -2.83
N ARG A 225 12.29 -18.27 -3.76
CA ARG A 225 13.44 -19.17 -3.64
C ARG A 225 14.74 -18.38 -3.54
N LEU A 226 14.95 -17.42 -4.42
CA LEU A 226 16.12 -16.54 -4.40
C LEU A 226 16.21 -15.76 -3.07
N LEU A 227 15.08 -15.22 -2.60
CA LEU A 227 15.03 -14.55 -1.29
C LEU A 227 15.43 -15.49 -0.14
N GLN A 228 14.94 -16.72 -0.14
CA GLN A 228 15.30 -17.73 0.87
C GLN A 228 16.78 -18.10 0.78
N GLU A 229 17.33 -18.29 -0.42
CA GLU A 229 18.77 -18.54 -0.65
C GLU A 229 19.62 -17.40 -0.07
N ARG A 230 19.22 -16.15 -0.32
CA ARG A 230 19.88 -14.96 0.22
C ARG A 230 19.85 -14.89 1.73
N LEU A 231 18.72 -15.19 2.34
CA LEU A 231 18.59 -15.23 3.80
C LEU A 231 19.43 -16.38 4.40
N VAL A 232 19.45 -17.56 3.79
CA VAL A 232 20.33 -18.66 4.22
C VAL A 232 21.80 -18.27 4.13
N GLN A 233 22.22 -17.60 3.05
CA GLN A 233 23.58 -17.08 2.90
C GLN A 233 23.96 -16.08 4.01
N LEU A 234 22.98 -15.32 4.51
CA LEU A 234 23.14 -14.39 5.63
C LEU A 234 23.00 -15.05 7.01
N GLY A 235 22.89 -16.37 7.08
CA GLY A 235 22.88 -17.15 8.33
C GLY A 235 21.51 -17.42 8.94
N TYR A 236 20.41 -17.16 8.22
CA TYR A 236 19.07 -17.51 8.69
C TYR A 236 18.72 -18.98 8.41
N ASP A 237 18.36 -19.74 9.45
CA ASP A 237 17.97 -21.15 9.33
C ASP A 237 16.51 -21.30 8.84
N ILE A 238 16.35 -21.36 7.53
CA ILE A 238 15.07 -21.58 6.85
C ILE A 238 15.20 -22.53 5.67
N LYS A 239 14.10 -23.20 5.31
CA LYS A 239 14.04 -24.06 4.13
C LYS A 239 13.90 -23.23 2.85
N ILE A 240 14.62 -23.63 1.81
CA ILE A 240 14.51 -23.10 0.45
C ILE A 240 13.47 -23.92 -0.33
N ASP A 241 12.18 -23.63 -0.12
CA ASP A 241 11.05 -24.31 -0.77
C ASP A 241 10.31 -23.44 -1.81
N GLY A 242 10.70 -22.18 -1.93
CA GLY A 242 10.07 -21.18 -2.78
C GLY A 242 8.71 -20.69 -2.29
N ARG A 243 8.29 -20.99 -1.06
CA ARG A 243 6.99 -20.58 -0.50
C ARG A 243 7.15 -19.53 0.59
N TYR A 244 6.38 -18.45 0.50
CA TYR A 244 6.46 -17.35 1.45
C TYR A 244 5.58 -17.66 2.67
N GLY A 245 6.11 -18.52 3.55
CA GLY A 245 5.43 -18.95 4.78
C GLY A 245 5.95 -18.28 6.06
N PRO A 246 5.41 -18.68 7.24
CA PRO A 246 5.73 -18.05 8.53
C PRO A 246 7.22 -18.02 8.87
N LYS A 247 7.98 -19.07 8.52
CA LYS A 247 9.44 -19.11 8.73
C LYS A 247 10.17 -18.07 7.87
N THR A 248 9.79 -17.94 6.60
CA THR A 248 10.33 -16.92 5.70
C THR A 248 10.03 -15.51 6.25
N THR A 249 8.79 -15.26 6.67
CA THR A 249 8.39 -14.00 7.31
C THR A 249 9.22 -13.70 8.56
N ALA A 250 9.41 -14.68 9.44
CA ALA A 250 10.19 -14.51 10.67
C ALA A 250 11.67 -14.17 10.38
N ALA A 251 12.29 -14.83 9.40
CA ALA A 251 13.65 -14.52 8.96
C ALA A 251 13.77 -13.09 8.41
N ILE A 252 12.77 -12.64 7.63
CA ILE A 252 12.73 -11.28 7.10
C ILE A 252 12.59 -10.25 8.22
N VAL A 253 11.70 -10.48 9.19
CA VAL A 253 11.57 -9.60 10.36
C VAL A 253 12.88 -9.50 11.13
N ALA A 254 13.57 -10.63 11.35
CA ALA A 254 14.85 -10.66 12.03
C ALA A 254 15.92 -9.87 11.25
N PHE A 255 15.99 -10.08 9.92
CA PHE A 255 16.86 -9.31 9.04
C PHE A 255 16.57 -7.81 9.10
N GLN A 256 15.29 -7.41 9.00
CA GLN A 256 14.89 -6.01 9.03
C GLN A 256 15.33 -5.34 10.34
N LYS A 257 15.09 -5.99 11.49
CA LYS A 257 15.52 -5.50 12.81
C LYS A 257 17.03 -5.34 12.89
N ALA A 258 17.79 -6.35 12.43
CA ALA A 258 19.26 -6.33 12.47
C ALA A 258 19.89 -5.24 11.59
N ASN A 259 19.18 -4.77 10.56
CA ASN A 259 19.72 -3.82 9.56
C ASN A 259 19.02 -2.46 9.59
N GLY A 260 18.25 -2.15 10.65
CA GLY A 260 17.58 -0.86 10.79
C GLY A 260 16.50 -0.58 9.73
N VAL A 261 16.01 -1.62 9.05
CA VAL A 261 14.87 -1.54 8.13
C VAL A 261 13.59 -1.73 8.95
N LYS A 262 12.49 -1.11 8.51
CA LYS A 262 11.18 -1.32 9.15
C LYS A 262 10.86 -2.81 9.23
N ALA A 263 10.62 -3.31 10.43
CA ALA A 263 10.37 -4.72 10.72
C ALA A 263 8.89 -5.10 10.51
N ASP A 264 8.44 -5.13 9.26
CA ASP A 264 7.06 -5.47 8.87
C ASP A 264 6.92 -6.87 8.26
N GLY A 265 8.01 -7.64 8.15
CA GLY A 265 8.02 -8.99 7.60
C GLY A 265 7.81 -9.05 6.10
N ILE A 266 7.90 -7.91 5.42
CA ILE A 266 7.70 -7.75 3.99
C ILE A 266 9.05 -7.52 3.30
N ALA A 267 9.42 -8.42 2.39
CA ALA A 267 10.55 -8.21 1.47
C ALA A 267 10.19 -7.20 0.37
N GLY A 268 9.97 -5.94 0.74
CA GLY A 268 9.78 -4.85 -0.21
C GLY A 268 11.07 -4.32 -0.79
N ASP A 269 10.97 -3.36 -1.72
CA ASP A 269 12.09 -2.82 -2.49
C ASP A 269 13.27 -2.38 -1.60
N VAL A 270 12.99 -1.75 -0.44
CA VAL A 270 14.01 -1.35 0.55
C VAL A 270 14.65 -2.57 1.24
N THR A 271 13.84 -3.55 1.67
CA THR A 271 14.33 -4.77 2.32
C THR A 271 15.20 -5.58 1.35
N LEU A 272 14.75 -5.75 0.10
CA LEU A 272 15.49 -6.48 -0.94
C LEU A 272 16.83 -5.80 -1.25
N ALA A 273 16.84 -4.47 -1.39
CA ALA A 273 18.08 -3.72 -1.60
C ALA A 273 19.06 -3.87 -0.42
N ALA A 274 18.55 -3.87 0.82
CA ALA A 274 19.36 -4.08 2.01
C ALA A 274 19.95 -5.50 2.06
N ILE A 275 19.17 -6.54 1.69
CA ILE A 275 19.66 -7.92 1.60
C ILE A 275 20.81 -8.03 0.60
N GLU A 276 20.63 -7.49 -0.61
CA GLU A 276 21.67 -7.50 -1.65
C GLU A 276 22.92 -6.72 -1.23
N ALA A 277 22.76 -5.57 -0.56
CA ALA A 277 23.89 -4.79 -0.05
C ALA A 277 24.72 -5.57 0.99
N ARG A 278 24.05 -6.36 1.85
CA ARG A 278 24.72 -7.22 2.85
C ARG A 278 25.42 -8.41 2.20
N ILE A 279 24.83 -9.01 1.17
CA ILE A 279 25.45 -10.11 0.42
C ILE A 279 26.71 -9.65 -0.31
N ASN A 280 26.68 -8.45 -0.89
CA ASN A 280 27.81 -7.88 -1.62
C ASN A 280 28.87 -7.27 -0.70
N GLU A 281 28.71 -7.35 0.62
CA GLU A 281 29.60 -6.72 1.63
C GLU A 281 29.78 -5.20 1.45
N THR A 282 28.83 -4.57 0.74
CA THR A 282 28.88 -3.13 0.40
C THR A 282 28.25 -2.23 1.46
N ALA A 283 27.57 -2.81 2.45
CA ALA A 283 27.00 -2.07 3.57
C ALA A 283 28.03 -1.93 4.72
N PRO A 284 28.25 -0.71 5.27
CA PRO A 284 29.10 -0.53 6.43
C PRO A 284 28.59 -1.39 7.59
N ALA A 285 29.50 -2.07 8.29
CA ALA A 285 29.17 -2.92 9.42
C ALA A 285 28.60 -2.08 10.57
N ILE A 286 27.27 -1.94 10.62
CA ILE A 286 26.60 -1.46 11.83
C ILE A 286 26.26 -2.67 12.68
N GLY A 287 27.12 -2.92 13.67
CA GLY A 287 26.84 -3.62 14.93
C GLY A 287 26.38 -5.07 14.85
N SER A 288 27.32 -6.02 15.01
CA SER A 288 26.98 -7.27 15.72
C SER A 288 26.37 -6.93 17.07
N PRO A 289 25.30 -7.61 17.53
CA PRO A 289 25.00 -7.62 18.96
C PRO A 289 26.13 -8.41 19.62
N ALA A 290 27.05 -7.71 20.28
CA ALA A 290 27.96 -8.34 21.21
C ALA A 290 27.12 -9.05 22.27
N VAL A 291 27.34 -10.35 22.42
CA VAL A 291 26.90 -11.11 23.60
C VAL A 291 27.54 -10.43 24.80
N PRO A 292 26.79 -10.00 25.84
CA PRO A 292 27.40 -9.40 27.01
C PRO A 292 28.11 -10.49 27.83
N GLU A 293 29.43 -10.39 27.95
CA GLU A 293 30.20 -11.13 28.95
C GLU A 293 29.82 -10.65 30.37
N PRO A 294 29.75 -11.54 31.37
CA PRO A 294 29.38 -11.15 32.73
C PRO A 294 30.52 -10.36 33.41
N PRO A 295 30.20 -9.42 34.34
CA PRO A 295 31.18 -8.49 34.87
C PRO A 295 32.13 -9.18 35.87
N SER A 296 33.43 -9.10 35.60
CA SER A 296 34.49 -9.38 36.58
C SER A 296 34.91 -8.09 37.30
N ALA A 297 35.26 -8.21 38.58
CA ALA A 297 35.22 -7.15 39.59
C ALA A 297 36.48 -6.22 39.68
N ALA A 298 36.20 -4.92 39.91
CA ALA A 298 36.95 -3.83 40.60
C ALA A 298 38.41 -3.47 40.16
N LYS A 299 38.83 -2.20 40.00
CA LYS A 299 38.87 -1.04 40.96
C LYS A 299 39.02 0.34 40.22
N PRO A 300 38.94 1.51 40.90
CA PRO A 300 38.43 2.77 40.31
C PRO A 300 39.44 3.90 39.99
N ALA A 301 38.92 4.88 39.22
CA ALA A 301 39.23 6.31 39.11
C ALA A 301 40.41 6.80 38.23
N ALA A 302 40.11 7.66 37.24
CA ALA A 302 40.36 9.12 37.29
C ALA A 302 39.85 9.85 36.02
N THR A 303 39.42 11.09 36.23
CA THR A 303 38.74 12.05 35.37
C THR A 303 39.65 12.79 34.36
N GLY A 304 39.09 13.15 33.19
CA GLY A 304 39.44 14.38 32.45
C GLY A 304 39.89 14.21 31.00
N LEU A 305 39.10 14.69 30.04
CA LEU A 305 39.59 15.01 28.69
C LEU A 305 39.10 16.40 28.23
N SER A 306 40.02 17.16 27.64
CA SER A 306 40.02 18.60 27.40
C SER A 306 39.32 19.04 26.10
N VAL A 307 38.79 20.28 26.12
CA VAL A 307 37.87 20.95 25.16
C VAL A 307 38.48 21.34 23.79
N VAL A 308 39.70 20.94 23.43
CA VAL A 308 40.41 21.53 22.27
C VAL A 308 40.11 20.85 20.92
N ALA A 309 39.55 19.63 20.88
CA ALA A 309 39.26 18.93 19.62
C ALA A 309 37.92 19.32 18.93
N VAL A 310 37.14 20.23 19.52
CA VAL A 310 35.80 20.62 19.01
C VAL A 310 35.88 21.81 18.02
N ALA A 311 37.00 22.53 17.96
CA ALA A 311 37.09 23.77 17.19
C ALA A 311 37.34 23.56 15.67
N GLU A 312 38.07 22.53 15.25
CA GLU A 312 38.42 22.35 13.83
C GLU A 312 37.30 21.72 12.99
N GLY A 313 36.41 20.94 13.61
CA GLY A 313 35.24 20.37 12.94
C GLY A 313 34.13 21.39 12.66
N GLY A 314 34.05 22.45 13.47
CA GLY A 314 33.02 23.48 13.36
C GLY A 314 33.20 24.40 12.15
N GLN A 315 34.44 24.73 11.78
CA GLN A 315 34.71 25.68 10.70
C GLN A 315 34.36 25.12 9.31
N LYS A 316 34.60 23.81 9.08
CA LYS A 316 34.23 23.13 7.82
C LYS A 316 32.72 23.10 7.54
N LEU A 317 31.89 23.10 8.59
CA LEU A 317 30.44 23.14 8.46
C LEU A 317 29.92 24.56 8.13
N VAL A 318 30.63 25.60 8.58
CA VAL A 318 30.30 27.00 8.27
C VAL A 318 30.62 27.33 6.81
N ASP A 319 31.74 26.83 6.28
CA ASP A 319 32.11 27.04 4.88
C ASP A 319 31.16 26.34 3.90
N GLN A 320 30.60 25.18 4.28
CA GLN A 320 29.55 24.50 3.50
C GLN A 320 28.19 25.20 3.57
N ALA A 321 27.92 25.99 4.63
CA ALA A 321 26.72 26.83 4.71
C ALA A 321 26.80 28.06 3.79
N GLY A 322 28.01 28.49 3.38
CA GLY A 322 28.22 29.54 2.39
C GLY A 322 27.63 29.20 1.01
N LEU A 323 27.60 27.92 0.64
CA LEU A 323 26.99 27.42 -0.61
C LEU A 323 25.46 27.52 -0.63
N LEU A 324 24.81 27.63 0.54
CA LEU A 324 23.35 27.72 0.65
C LEU A 324 22.82 29.16 0.55
N LYS A 325 23.70 30.17 0.59
CA LYS A 325 23.32 31.58 0.32
C LYS A 325 22.94 31.83 -1.14
N GLU A 326 23.32 30.95 -2.07
CA GLU A 326 22.94 31.06 -3.48
C GLU A 326 21.45 30.73 -3.75
N TYR A 327 20.73 30.21 -2.74
CA TYR A 327 19.31 29.84 -2.82
C TYR A 327 18.37 30.78 -2.02
N SER A 328 18.83 31.97 -1.61
CA SER A 328 18.14 32.83 -0.63
C SER A 328 16.95 33.66 -1.16
N SER A 329 16.19 33.22 -2.17
CA SER A 329 14.99 33.96 -2.64
C SER A 329 13.66 33.47 -2.05
N LEU A 330 13.67 32.65 -0.99
CA LEU A 330 12.45 32.18 -0.32
C LEU A 330 12.56 32.36 1.21
N SER A 331 12.51 33.60 1.67
CA SER A 331 12.40 33.98 3.09
C SER A 331 10.94 34.18 3.49
N ASP A 332 10.50 33.57 4.61
CA ASP A 332 9.57 34.17 5.61
C ASP A 332 9.20 33.21 6.77
N TRP A 333 9.61 31.93 6.77
CA TRP A 333 9.20 30.98 7.82
C TRP A 333 10.20 30.72 8.96
N VAL A 334 11.36 31.39 8.99
CA VAL A 334 12.44 31.07 9.95
C VAL A 334 12.26 31.78 11.31
N GLY A 335 11.28 32.68 11.46
CA GLY A 335 11.17 33.57 12.61
C GLY A 335 10.67 32.99 13.96
N TYR A 336 10.18 31.75 14.04
CA TYR A 336 9.42 31.31 15.24
C TYR A 336 9.91 30.04 15.96
N GLY A 337 11.04 29.44 15.57
CA GLY A 337 11.45 28.12 16.08
C GLY A 337 12.63 28.07 17.05
N ALA A 338 13.07 29.18 17.66
CA ALA A 338 14.37 29.28 18.34
C ALA A 338 14.33 29.29 19.88
N MET A 339 13.39 28.60 20.55
CA MET A 339 13.33 28.62 22.04
C MET A 339 13.23 27.29 22.79
N PHE A 340 13.45 26.13 22.18
CA PHE A 340 13.66 24.90 22.96
C PHE A 340 14.70 23.99 22.30
N LEU A 341 15.95 24.13 22.73
CA LEU A 341 17.04 23.19 22.46
C LEU A 341 17.68 22.78 23.79
N THR A 342 17.35 21.56 24.25
CA THR A 342 18.28 20.74 25.04
C THR A 342 18.18 19.29 24.58
N ALA A 343 19.31 18.82 24.04
CA ALA A 343 19.78 17.44 23.90
C ALA A 343 18.87 16.39 23.22
N ILE A 344 19.12 16.16 21.93
CA ILE A 344 19.51 14.87 21.29
C ILE A 344 19.43 15.07 19.77
N GLY A 345 20.58 14.98 19.08
CA GLY A 345 20.75 14.65 17.65
C GLY A 345 19.88 15.38 16.62
N VAL A 346 20.33 16.54 16.13
CA VAL A 346 19.71 17.22 15.00
C VAL A 346 19.89 16.39 13.72
N THR A 347 18.76 15.87 13.24
CA THR A 347 18.56 15.33 11.90
C THR A 347 18.52 16.49 10.91
N ILE A 348 19.51 16.58 10.02
CA ILE A 348 19.39 17.42 8.82
C ILE A 348 18.47 16.68 7.85
N VAL A 349 17.20 17.07 7.82
CA VAL A 349 16.22 16.63 6.82
C VAL A 349 16.48 17.44 5.55
N ALA A 350 17.11 16.82 4.55
CA ALA A 350 16.99 17.27 3.18
C ALA A 350 15.55 17.01 2.70
N VAL A 351 14.97 18.02 2.07
CA VAL A 351 13.57 18.16 1.66
C VAL A 351 13.02 16.93 0.92
N GLY A 352 11.87 16.41 1.37
CA GLY A 352 10.86 15.85 0.46
C GLY A 352 10.40 14.39 0.65
N VAL A 353 9.96 13.96 1.84
CA VAL A 353 9.01 12.83 1.97
C VAL A 353 8.00 13.10 3.08
N ILE A 354 6.72 13.19 2.73
CA ILE A 354 5.61 13.22 3.67
C ILE A 354 5.57 11.87 4.39
N ARG A 355 5.96 11.83 5.68
CA ARG A 355 5.72 10.68 6.56
C ARG A 355 4.30 10.75 7.10
N THR A 356 3.43 9.88 6.61
CA THR A 356 2.16 9.57 7.26
C THR A 356 2.44 8.69 8.48
N TYR A 357 2.04 9.15 9.66
CA TYR A 357 2.07 8.36 10.89
C TYR A 357 1.06 7.21 10.78
N VAL A 358 1.50 5.97 11.02
CA VAL A 358 0.60 4.83 11.27
C VAL A 358 0.96 4.27 12.65
N ILE A 359 -0.06 4.29 13.51
CA ILE A 359 -0.06 3.80 14.89
C ILE A 359 0.25 2.28 14.86
N PRO A 360 1.14 1.76 15.73
CA PRO A 360 1.46 0.34 15.76
C PRO A 360 0.24 -0.48 16.23
N ALA A 361 -0.07 -1.55 15.50
CA ALA A 361 -0.84 -2.65 16.06
C ALA A 361 0.05 -3.39 17.07
N LEU A 362 -0.14 -3.09 18.36
CA LEU A 362 0.26 -4.00 19.42
C LEU A 362 -0.66 -5.22 19.33
N TRP A 363 -0.14 -6.37 18.91
CA TRP A 363 -0.84 -7.65 19.11
C TRP A 363 -0.30 -8.30 20.38
N PRO A 364 -1.14 -8.67 21.35
CA PRO A 364 -0.70 -9.41 22.52
C PRO A 364 -0.31 -10.85 22.13
N ALA A 365 0.76 -11.35 22.73
CA ALA A 365 1.02 -12.78 22.77
C ALA A 365 -0.14 -13.42 23.55
N THR A 366 -0.95 -14.23 22.87
CA THR A 366 -2.16 -14.95 23.36
C THR A 366 -3.44 -14.11 23.55
N ALA A 367 -4.53 -14.61 22.98
CA ALA A 367 -5.89 -14.09 23.18
C ALA A 367 -6.59 -14.89 24.29
N PRO A 368 -7.29 -14.25 25.25
CA PRO A 368 -8.17 -14.97 26.17
C PRO A 368 -9.42 -15.46 25.43
N VAL A 369 -9.76 -16.74 25.66
CA VAL A 369 -11.02 -17.36 25.25
C VAL A 369 -12.13 -16.84 26.17
N PRO A 370 -13.23 -16.25 25.66
CA PRO A 370 -14.43 -16.05 26.45
C PRO A 370 -15.31 -17.31 26.42
N ALA A 371 -15.83 -17.66 27.59
CA ALA A 371 -16.77 -18.75 27.84
C ALA A 371 -18.16 -18.51 27.22
#